data_AF-F5RK07-F1
#
_entry.id   AF-F5RK07-F1
#
_cell.length_a   1.000
_cell.length_b   1.000
_cell.length_c   1.000
_cell.angle_alpha   90.00
_cell.angle_beta   90.00
_cell.angle_gamma   90.00
#
_symmetry.space_group_name_H-M   'P 1'
#
loop_
_entity.id
_entity.type
_entity.pdbx_description
1 polymer ?
#
loop_
_entity_poly.entity_id
_entity_poly.type
_entity_poly.pdbx_seq_one_letter_code
_entity_poly.pdbx_strand_id
1 'polypeptide(L)'
;INEASEHEILARCASLKAYSAFVAQVRAAVREGVALAAAVPAAIRYCIAHNYLPEYFTEKQEKEVFDMVNFEWDEELARQVRAEEAWEDGMERGMQQGIQQGMQQGMQQGMQQGMQQALASSIRNLMKSMNLSVEKAMEALQIPAAERAKYAALVRG
;
A
#
# COMPACT_ATOMS: atom_id res chain seq x y z
N ILE A 1 20.35 6.54 -23.33
CA ILE A 1 20.08 5.38 -24.19
C ILE A 1 20.04 5.88 -25.63
N ASN A 2 21.03 5.45 -26.40
CA ASN A 2 21.21 5.43 -27.86
C ASN A 2 20.65 6.56 -28.74
N GLU A 3 21.56 7.44 -29.18
CA GLU A 3 21.51 8.18 -30.46
C GLU A 3 21.52 7.26 -31.71
N ALA A 4 21.62 5.95 -31.54
CA ALA A 4 21.75 4.97 -32.62
C ALA A 4 20.49 4.09 -32.80
N SER A 5 19.30 4.68 -32.74
CA SER A 5 18.07 3.98 -33.15
C SER A 5 17.29 4.89 -34.09
N GLU A 6 17.54 4.73 -35.40
CA GLU A 6 16.73 5.28 -36.48
C GLU A 6 15.32 4.65 -36.42
N HIS A 7 14.52 5.01 -35.42
CA HIS A 7 13.10 4.69 -35.43
C HIS A 7 12.44 5.61 -36.46
N GLU A 8 12.00 5.04 -37.59
CA GLU A 8 11.18 5.69 -38.63
C GLU A 8 9.99 6.51 -38.06
N ILE A 9 9.54 6.19 -36.85
CA ILE A 9 8.48 6.90 -36.13
C ILE A 9 8.94 8.29 -35.64
N LEU A 10 10.20 8.44 -35.20
CA LEU A 10 10.78 9.72 -34.76
C LEU A 10 11.05 10.66 -35.94
N ALA A 11 11.26 10.12 -37.15
CA ALA A 11 11.42 10.91 -38.37
C ALA A 11 10.09 11.49 -38.89
N ARG A 12 8.94 10.92 -38.49
CA ARG A 12 7.62 11.30 -39.00
C ARG A 12 6.94 12.44 -38.26
N CYS A 13 7.46 12.88 -37.11
CA CYS A 13 6.85 13.96 -36.34
C CYS A 13 7.92 14.93 -35.83
N ALA A 14 7.98 16.12 -36.43
CA ALA A 14 8.89 17.19 -36.03
C ALA A 14 8.79 17.50 -34.52
N SER A 15 7.60 17.33 -33.94
CA SER A 15 7.32 17.54 -32.51
C SER A 15 7.99 16.54 -31.59
N LEU A 16 7.98 15.24 -31.93
CA LEU A 16 8.65 14.22 -31.13
C LEU A 16 10.17 14.35 -31.20
N LYS A 17 10.71 14.71 -32.38
CA LYS A 17 12.13 14.97 -32.55
C LYS A 17 12.59 16.18 -31.72
N ALA A 18 11.83 17.27 -31.75
CA ALA A 18 12.10 18.46 -30.95
C ALA A 18 12.06 18.18 -29.45
N TYR A 19 11.04 17.44 -28.98
CA TYR A 19 10.93 17.03 -27.57
C TYR A 19 12.10 16.15 -27.14
N SER A 20 12.48 15.15 -27.94
CA SER A 20 13.62 14.27 -27.63
C SER A 20 14.94 15.03 -27.54
N ALA A 21 15.18 15.99 -28.43
CA ALA A 21 16.38 16.83 -28.41
C ALA A 21 16.41 17.75 -27.18
N PHE A 22 15.27 18.33 -26.83
CA PHE A 22 15.10 19.14 -25.63
C PHE A 22 15.40 18.34 -24.35
N VAL A 23 14.78 17.17 -24.19
CA VAL A 23 15.01 16.26 -23.04
C VAL A 23 16.46 15.83 -22.94
N ALA A 24 17.11 15.53 -24.08
CA ALA A 24 18.53 15.17 -24.09
C ALA A 24 19.41 16.30 -23.58
N GLN A 25 19.13 17.55 -23.95
CA GLN A 25 19.89 18.70 -23.48
C GLN A 25 19.69 19.01 -22.01
N VAL A 26 18.45 18.94 -21.51
CA VAL A 26 18.18 19.10 -20.07
C VAL A 26 18.94 18.04 -19.27
N ARG A 27 18.94 16.79 -19.72
CA ARG A 27 19.69 15.69 -19.07
C ARG A 27 21.20 15.90 -19.09
N ALA A 28 21.75 16.41 -20.18
CA ALA A 28 23.19 16.70 -20.26
C ALA A 28 23.59 17.80 -19.26
N ALA A 29 22.87 18.92 -19.25
CA ALA A 29 23.14 20.03 -18.34
C ALA A 29 23.01 19.64 -16.86
N VAL A 30 22.01 18.85 -16.49
CA VAL A 30 21.84 18.38 -15.10
C VAL A 30 22.98 17.44 -14.69
N ARG A 31 23.47 16.55 -15.56
CA ARG A 31 24.65 15.71 -15.27
C ARG A 31 25.92 16.52 -15.07
N GLU A 32 26.03 17.67 -15.72
CA GLU A 32 27.13 18.61 -15.54
C GLU A 32 26.98 19.47 -14.27
N GLY A 33 25.92 19.26 -13.48
CA GLY A 33 25.68 19.93 -12.21
C GLY A 33 24.90 21.25 -12.33
N VAL A 34 24.32 21.55 -13.50
CA VAL A 34 23.47 22.73 -13.69
C VAL A 34 22.10 22.47 -13.05
N ALA A 35 21.63 23.42 -12.23
CA ALA A 35 20.30 23.35 -11.64
C ALA A 35 19.20 23.29 -12.72
N LEU A 36 18.17 22.47 -12.50
CA LEU A 36 17.07 22.25 -13.45
C LEU A 36 16.42 23.57 -13.91
N ALA A 37 16.24 24.51 -12.97
CA ALA A 37 15.71 25.85 -13.22
C ALA A 37 16.53 26.66 -14.24
N ALA A 38 17.84 26.41 -14.34
CA ALA A 38 18.71 27.03 -15.34
C ALA A 38 18.89 26.15 -16.60
N ALA A 39 18.82 24.83 -16.44
CA ALA A 39 18.95 23.86 -17.53
C ALA A 39 17.78 23.93 -18.51
N VAL A 40 16.54 24.11 -18.03
CA VAL A 40 15.35 24.15 -18.89
C VAL A 40 15.36 25.35 -19.84
N PRO A 41 15.56 26.61 -19.40
CA PRO A 41 15.69 27.75 -20.31
C PRO A 41 16.87 27.62 -21.28
N ALA A 42 17.97 27.00 -20.85
CA ALA A 42 19.11 26.76 -21.72
C ALA A 42 18.79 25.76 -22.84
N ALA A 43 18.09 24.67 -22.53
CA ALA A 43 17.65 23.69 -23.51
C ALA A 43 16.60 24.26 -24.47
N ILE A 44 15.67 25.11 -24.00
CA ILE A 44 14.72 25.83 -24.87
C ILE A 44 15.46 26.70 -25.88
N ARG A 45 16.43 27.51 -25.43
CA ARG A 45 17.25 28.35 -26.33
C ARG A 45 18.02 27.52 -27.35
N TYR A 46 18.55 26.37 -26.93
CA TYR A 46 19.22 25.44 -27.84
C TYR A 46 18.25 24.93 -28.92
N CYS A 47 17.03 24.55 -28.54
CA CYS A 47 16.02 24.06 -29.48
C CYS A 47 15.61 25.12 -30.51
N ILE A 48 15.41 26.37 -30.08
CA ILE A 48 15.10 27.49 -30.97
C ILE A 48 16.27 27.72 -31.95
N ALA A 49 17.52 27.73 -31.46
CA ALA A 49 18.70 27.97 -32.28
C ALA A 49 18.93 26.88 -33.35
N HIS A 50 18.54 25.63 -33.07
CA HIS A 50 18.68 24.50 -33.99
C HIS A 50 17.42 24.22 -34.81
N ASN A 51 16.47 25.17 -34.84
CA ASN A 51 15.23 25.11 -35.61
C ASN A 51 14.33 23.92 -35.24
N TYR A 52 14.36 23.50 -33.96
CA TYR A 52 13.45 22.49 -33.43
C TYR A 52 12.17 23.16 -32.94
N LEU A 53 11.17 23.24 -33.82
CA LEU A 53 9.85 23.86 -33.56
C LEU A 53 9.94 25.19 -32.78
N PRO A 54 10.62 26.20 -33.34
CA PRO A 54 10.80 27.48 -32.66
C PRO A 54 9.45 28.11 -32.28
N GLU A 55 8.40 27.95 -33.09
CA GLU A 55 7.06 28.47 -32.80
C GLU A 55 6.45 27.82 -31.54
N TYR A 56 6.60 26.50 -31.38
CA TYR A 56 6.12 25.78 -30.20
C TYR A 56 6.79 26.26 -28.91
N PHE A 57 8.10 26.45 -28.95
CA PHE A 57 8.86 26.94 -27.79
C PHE A 57 8.75 28.46 -27.55
N THR A 58 8.33 29.22 -28.58
CA THR A 58 8.15 30.68 -28.48
C THR A 58 6.73 31.05 -28.02
N GLU A 59 5.70 30.34 -28.48
CA GLU A 59 4.29 30.64 -28.14
C GLU A 59 3.86 30.04 -26.80
N LYS A 60 4.31 28.81 -26.48
CA LYS A 60 4.03 28.15 -25.19
C LYS A 60 5.22 28.30 -24.27
N GLN A 61 5.41 29.51 -23.74
CA GLN A 61 6.55 29.77 -22.86
C GLN A 61 6.50 28.93 -21.58
N GLU A 62 7.67 28.35 -21.30
CA GLU A 62 8.22 27.87 -20.04
C GLU A 62 7.27 27.08 -19.16
N LYS A 63 6.18 27.62 -18.66
CA LYS A 63 5.35 27.01 -17.62
C LYS A 63 4.83 25.61 -17.95
N GLU A 64 4.21 25.35 -19.11
CA GLU A 64 3.71 23.98 -19.41
C GLU A 64 4.84 22.96 -19.61
N VAL A 65 5.90 23.34 -20.31
CA VAL A 65 7.05 22.46 -20.57
C VAL A 65 7.88 22.28 -19.29
N PHE A 66 8.04 23.35 -18.52
CA PHE A 66 8.69 23.38 -17.21
C PHE A 66 7.90 22.56 -16.21
N ASP A 67 6.57 22.68 -16.13
CA ASP A 67 5.73 21.90 -15.21
C ASP A 67 5.79 20.41 -15.56
N MET A 68 5.75 20.05 -16.85
CA MET A 68 5.92 18.66 -17.31
C MET A 68 7.32 18.10 -17.00
N VAL A 69 8.38 18.87 -17.26
CA VAL A 69 9.78 18.45 -17.01
C VAL A 69 10.12 18.51 -15.53
N ASN A 70 9.50 19.37 -14.75
CA ASN A 70 9.72 19.42 -13.31
C ASN A 70 9.10 18.18 -12.65
N PHE A 71 7.95 17.70 -13.16
CA PHE A 71 7.35 16.46 -12.67
C PHE A 71 8.19 15.21 -12.98
N GLU A 72 8.83 15.13 -14.16
CA GLU A 72 9.69 14.01 -14.52
C GLU A 72 11.09 14.04 -13.83
N TRP A 73 11.55 15.21 -13.34
CA TRP A 73 12.92 15.39 -12.82
C TRP A 73 13.04 15.77 -11.35
N ASP A 74 11.94 16.01 -10.64
CA ASP A 74 11.99 16.19 -9.19
C ASP A 74 12.13 14.82 -8.51
N GLU A 75 13.36 14.30 -8.52
CA GLU A 75 13.73 13.03 -7.88
C GLU A 75 13.37 13.02 -6.40
N GLU A 76 13.43 14.18 -5.75
CA GLU A 76 13.08 14.36 -4.35
C GLU A 76 11.56 14.28 -4.16
N LEU A 77 10.76 14.92 -5.01
CA LEU A 77 9.30 14.75 -5.03
C LEU A 77 8.92 13.30 -5.37
N ALA A 78 9.54 12.68 -6.36
CA ALA A 78 9.30 11.28 -6.72
C ALA A 78 9.69 10.33 -5.59
N ARG A 79 10.71 10.66 -4.80
CA ARG A 79 11.11 9.91 -3.60
C ARG A 79 10.10 10.13 -2.47
N GLN A 80 9.59 11.35 -2.29
CA GLN A 80 8.57 11.68 -1.29
C GLN A 80 7.25 10.97 -1.60
N VAL A 81 6.75 11.06 -2.84
CA VAL A 81 5.53 10.38 -3.28
C VAL A 81 5.66 8.87 -3.07
N ARG A 82 6.78 8.25 -3.51
CA ARG A 82 7.01 6.81 -3.26
C ARG A 82 7.07 6.46 -1.78
N ALA A 83 7.62 7.34 -0.94
CA ALA A 83 7.68 7.12 0.50
C ALA A 83 6.30 7.24 1.15
N GLU A 84 5.47 8.19 0.69
CA GLU A 84 4.09 8.38 1.11
C GLU A 84 3.22 7.19 0.68
N GLU A 85 3.25 6.81 -0.59
CA GLU A 85 2.57 5.62 -1.12
C GLU A 85 2.99 4.35 -0.34
N ALA A 86 4.28 4.15 -0.09
CA ALA A 86 4.75 3.00 0.68
C ALA A 86 4.30 3.03 2.14
N TRP A 87 4.17 4.22 2.73
CA TRP A 87 3.66 4.40 4.09
C TRP A 87 2.16 4.12 4.16
N GLU A 88 1.38 4.62 3.21
CA GLU A 88 -0.06 4.35 3.07
C GLU A 88 -0.32 2.86 2.86
N ASP A 89 0.40 2.22 1.92
CA ASP A 89 0.34 0.77 1.67
C ASP A 89 0.67 -0.03 2.94
N GLY A 90 1.72 0.39 3.67
CA GLY A 90 2.13 -0.25 4.92
C GLY A 90 1.07 -0.12 6.00
N MET A 91 0.47 1.06 6.14
CA MET A 91 -0.59 1.34 7.11
C MET A 91 -1.86 0.55 6.79
N GLU A 92 -2.29 0.53 5.52
CA GLU A 92 -3.47 -0.22 5.08
C GLU A 92 -3.28 -1.72 5.33
N ARG A 93 -2.15 -2.30 4.90
CA ARG A 93 -1.85 -3.72 5.13
C ARG A 93 -1.78 -4.05 6.62
N GLY A 94 -1.12 -3.18 7.40
CA GLY A 94 -1.02 -3.35 8.86
C GLY A 94 -2.38 -3.33 9.55
N MET A 95 -3.25 -2.39 9.16
CA MET A 95 -4.60 -2.28 9.69
C MET A 95 -5.47 -3.47 9.30
N GLN A 96 -5.44 -3.89 8.03
CA GLN A 96 -6.18 -5.07 7.57
C GLN A 96 -5.75 -6.35 8.31
N GLN A 97 -4.43 -6.56 8.45
CA GLN A 97 -3.90 -7.72 9.19
C GLN A 97 -4.29 -7.66 10.68
N GLY A 98 -4.18 -6.48 11.31
CA GLY A 98 -4.54 -6.30 12.72
C GLY A 98 -6.02 -6.57 12.97
N ILE A 99 -6.91 -6.08 12.12
CA ILE A 99 -8.36 -6.34 12.21
C ILE A 99 -8.65 -7.83 12.00
N GLN A 100 -8.05 -8.46 10.99
CA GLN A 100 -8.28 -9.88 10.71
C GLN A 100 -7.82 -10.77 11.87
N GLN A 101 -6.63 -10.54 12.40
CA GLN A 101 -6.10 -11.29 13.55
C GLN A 101 -6.93 -11.03 14.81
N GLY A 102 -7.26 -9.78 15.09
CA GLY A 102 -8.08 -9.41 16.24
C GLY A 102 -9.48 -10.04 16.19
N MET A 103 -10.12 -10.02 15.03
CA MET A 103 -11.44 -10.63 14.84
C MET A 103 -11.37 -12.15 14.97
N GLN A 104 -10.37 -12.80 14.38
CA GLN A 104 -10.21 -14.25 14.48
C GLN A 104 -9.97 -14.70 15.93
N GLN A 105 -9.06 -14.03 16.64
CA GLN A 105 -8.77 -14.33 18.04
C GLN A 105 -9.99 -14.06 18.94
N GLY A 106 -10.65 -12.90 18.75
CA GLY A 106 -11.84 -12.54 19.51
C GLY A 106 -12.99 -13.52 19.29
N MET A 107 -13.24 -13.94 18.05
CA MET A 107 -14.27 -14.92 17.73
C MET A 107 -13.95 -16.29 18.34
N GLN A 108 -12.70 -16.75 18.22
CA GLN A 108 -12.29 -18.04 18.79
C GLN A 108 -12.41 -18.06 20.31
N GLN A 109 -11.92 -17.02 20.99
CA GLN A 109 -12.04 -16.90 22.44
C GLN A 109 -13.50 -16.79 22.88
N GLY A 110 -14.30 -15.96 22.21
CA GLY A 110 -15.72 -15.78 22.52
C GLY A 110 -16.52 -17.08 22.34
N MET A 111 -16.27 -17.81 21.25
CA MET A 111 -16.93 -19.10 21.00
C MET A 111 -16.53 -20.14 22.06
N GLN A 112 -15.24 -20.21 22.41
CA GLN A 112 -14.75 -21.14 23.42
C GLN A 112 -15.32 -20.83 24.81
N GLN A 113 -15.39 -19.55 25.19
CA GLN A 113 -16.01 -19.11 26.45
C GLN A 113 -17.52 -19.40 26.45
N GLY A 114 -18.22 -19.09 25.36
CA GLY A 114 -19.65 -19.36 25.21
C GLY A 114 -19.98 -20.85 25.33
N MET A 115 -19.21 -21.72 24.67
CA MET A 115 -19.37 -23.18 24.80
C MET A 115 -19.12 -23.65 26.24
N GLN A 116 -18.11 -23.12 26.92
CA GLN A 116 -17.84 -23.45 28.33
C GLN A 116 -18.98 -23.03 29.26
N GLN A 117 -19.50 -21.81 29.09
CA GLN A 117 -20.61 -21.29 29.88
C GLN A 117 -21.91 -22.07 29.62
N ALA A 118 -22.18 -22.41 28.36
CA ALA A 118 -23.31 -23.25 27.98
C ALA A 118 -23.22 -24.62 28.64
N LEU A 119 -22.05 -25.29 28.56
CA LEU A 119 -21.86 -26.61 29.15
C LEU A 119 -21.98 -26.57 30.69
N ALA A 120 -21.39 -25.56 31.35
CA ALA A 120 -21.54 -25.35 32.79
C ALA A 120 -23.00 -25.14 33.19
N SER A 121 -23.76 -24.39 32.38
CA SER A 121 -25.20 -24.18 32.60
C SER A 121 -25.99 -25.48 32.42
N SER A 122 -25.65 -26.32 31.44
CA SER A 122 -26.25 -27.64 31.28
C SER A 122 -25.97 -28.56 32.48
N ILE A 123 -24.75 -28.55 33.03
CA ILE A 123 -24.41 -29.29 34.26
C ILE A 123 -25.29 -28.80 35.42
N ARG A 124 -25.38 -27.48 35.66
CA ARG A 124 -26.23 -26.92 36.72
C ARG A 124 -27.69 -27.30 36.55
N ASN A 125 -28.20 -27.27 35.31
CA ASN A 125 -29.57 -27.65 35.01
C ASN A 125 -29.83 -29.12 35.34
N LEU A 126 -28.96 -30.05 34.94
CA LEU A 126 -29.07 -31.47 35.27
C LEU A 126 -29.03 -31.72 36.77
N MET A 127 -28.16 -31.02 37.50
CA MET A 127 -28.11 -31.10 38.96
C MET A 127 -29.42 -30.64 39.59
N LYS A 128 -30.00 -29.53 39.11
CA LYS A 128 -31.22 -28.95 39.68
C LYS A 128 -32.49 -29.70 39.30
N SER A 129 -32.64 -30.12 38.04
CA SER A 129 -33.88 -30.71 37.53
C SER A 129 -33.96 -32.22 37.73
N MET A 130 -32.81 -32.91 37.73
CA MET A 130 -32.75 -34.37 37.85
C MET A 130 -32.08 -34.83 39.16
N ASN A 131 -31.72 -33.90 40.05
CA ASN A 131 -31.06 -34.16 41.32
C ASN A 131 -29.78 -35.02 41.18
N LEU A 132 -29.07 -34.85 40.06
CA LEU A 132 -27.83 -35.55 39.76
C LEU A 132 -26.66 -34.92 40.54
N SER A 133 -25.68 -35.75 40.91
CA SER A 133 -24.38 -35.22 41.37
C SER A 133 -23.63 -34.57 40.21
N VAL A 134 -22.67 -33.69 40.50
CA VAL A 134 -21.90 -33.01 39.47
C VAL A 134 -21.13 -34.02 38.60
N GLU A 135 -20.64 -35.11 39.19
CA GLU A 135 -19.93 -36.19 38.49
C GLU A 135 -20.84 -36.93 37.52
N LYS A 136 -22.05 -37.30 37.96
CA LYS A 136 -23.05 -37.97 37.09
C LYS A 136 -23.56 -37.05 35.98
N ALA A 137 -23.71 -35.75 36.25
CA ALA A 137 -24.07 -34.77 35.23
C ALA A 137 -22.97 -34.62 34.18
N MET A 138 -21.70 -34.56 34.59
CA MET A 138 -20.56 -34.53 33.66
C MET A 138 -20.40 -35.83 32.86
N GLU A 139 -20.70 -36.98 33.46
CA GLU A 139 -20.73 -38.27 32.77
C GLU A 139 -21.84 -38.34 31.72
N ALA A 140 -23.06 -37.89 32.06
CA ALA A 140 -24.18 -37.84 31.13
C ALA A 140 -23.93 -36.91 29.93
N LEU A 141 -23.18 -35.82 30.14
CA LEU A 141 -22.74 -34.90 29.08
C LEU A 141 -21.44 -35.35 28.39
N GLN A 142 -20.92 -36.54 28.72
CA GLN A 142 -19.71 -37.13 28.13
C GLN A 142 -18.47 -36.22 28.23
N ILE A 143 -18.35 -35.46 29.31
CA ILE A 143 -17.23 -34.53 29.51
C ILE A 143 -15.94 -35.35 29.78
N PRO A 144 -14.87 -35.13 28.98
CA PRO A 144 -13.60 -35.82 29.15
C PRO A 144 -13.03 -35.63 30.55
N ALA A 145 -12.41 -36.67 31.12
CA ALA A 145 -11.86 -36.63 32.47
C ALA A 145 -10.88 -35.47 32.69
N ALA A 146 -10.08 -35.12 31.67
CA ALA A 146 -9.14 -34.02 31.70
C ALA A 146 -9.79 -32.64 31.93
N GLU A 147 -11.05 -32.46 31.53
CA GLU A 147 -11.75 -31.17 31.65
C GLU A 147 -12.69 -31.10 32.85
N ARG A 148 -12.96 -32.23 33.52
CA ARG A 148 -13.90 -32.29 34.65
C ARG A 148 -13.53 -31.37 35.80
N ALA A 149 -12.23 -31.24 36.11
CA ALA A 149 -11.76 -30.33 37.16
C ALA A 149 -12.13 -28.86 36.87
N LYS A 150 -11.98 -28.44 35.61
CA LYS A 150 -12.33 -27.09 35.15
C LYS A 150 -13.83 -26.82 35.26
N TYR A 151 -14.66 -27.75 34.77
CA TYR A 151 -16.11 -27.58 34.84
C TYR A 151 -16.65 -27.70 36.26
N ALA A 152 -16.06 -28.53 37.12
CA ALA A 152 -16.40 -28.59 38.54
C ALA A 152 -16.14 -27.25 39.24
N ALA A 153 -15.05 -26.56 38.91
CA ALA A 153 -14.77 -25.22 39.43
C ALA A 153 -15.78 -24.17 38.92
N LEU A 154 -16.07 -24.16 37.61
CA LEU A 154 -17.03 -23.24 36.96
C LEU A 154 -18.47 -23.40 37.46
N VAL A 155 -18.84 -24.59 37.93
CA VAL A 155 -20.20 -24.88 38.44
C VAL A 155 -20.33 -24.55 39.94
N ARG A 156 -19.22 -24.58 40.69
CA ARG A 156 -19.18 -24.29 42.14
C ARG A 156 -18.98 -22.81 42.47
N GLY A 157 -18.36 -22.04 41.57
CA GLY A 157 -18.29 -20.58 41.64
C GLY A 157 -19.62 -19.94 41.23
#